data_AF-A0A1F3EP05-F1
#
_entry.id   AF-A0A1F3EP05-F1
#
_cell.length_a   1.000
_cell.length_b   1.000
_cell.length_c   1.000
_cell.angle_alpha   90.00
_cell.angle_beta   90.00
_cell.angle_gamma   90.00
#
_symmetry.space_group_name_H-M   'P 1'
#
loop_
_entity.id
_entity.type
_entity.pdbx_description
1 polymer ?
#
loop_
_entity_poly.entity_id
_entity_poly.type
_entity_poly.pdbx_seq_one_letter_code
_entity_poly.pdbx_strand_id
1 'polypeptide(L)' 'MVSEKEILATLKKGARSTAEIQQATKAGTSCGKCLMTIDRIVEEFLEKLPADPQRRIEFDNQ' A
#
# COMPACT_ATOMS: atom_id res chain seq x y z
N MET A 1 8.28 -13.73 4.77
CA MET A 1 8.77 -12.53 4.05
C MET A 1 7.57 -11.94 3.35
N VAL A 2 7.26 -10.65 3.56
CA VAL A 2 6.11 -10.01 2.92
C VAL A 2 6.40 -9.81 1.44
N SER A 3 5.42 -10.13 0.60
CA SER A 3 5.53 -10.03 -0.85
C SER A 3 5.08 -8.65 -1.36
N GLU A 4 5.55 -8.26 -2.55
CA GLU A 4 5.12 -7.01 -3.21
C GLU A 4 3.60 -6.93 -3.40
N LYS A 5 2.97 -8.07 -3.72
CA LYS A 5 1.51 -8.16 -3.87
C LYS A 5 0.77 -7.78 -2.58
N GLU A 6 1.28 -8.16 -1.42
CA GLU A 6 0.68 -7.78 -0.12
C GLU A 6 0.85 -6.30 0.17
N ILE A 7 1.99 -5.71 -0.20
CA ILE A 7 2.25 -4.27 -0.08
C ILE A 7 1.23 -3.50 -0.95
N LEU A 8 1.10 -3.89 -2.23
CA LEU A 8 0.14 -3.28 -3.16
C LEU A 8 -1.32 -3.46 -2.71
N ALA A 9 -1.68 -4.62 -2.14
CA ALA A 9 -3.00 -4.84 -1.58
C ALA A 9 -3.29 -3.90 -0.40
N THR A 10 -2.29 -3.63 0.43
CA THR A 10 -2.39 -2.71 1.57
C THR A 10 -2.53 -1.27 1.12
N LEU A 11 -1.75 -0.87 0.10
CA LEU A 11 -1.85 0.43 -0.56
C LEU A 11 -3.25 0.66 -1.17
N LYS A 12 -3.80 -0.36 -1.85
CA LYS A 12 -5.18 -0.32 -2.40
C LYS A 12 -6.25 -0.22 -1.32
N LYS A 13 -6.01 -0.74 -0.12
CA LYS A 13 -6.90 -0.61 1.04
C LYS A 13 -6.87 0.78 1.69
N GLY A 14 -5.95 1.64 1.27
CA GLY A 14 -5.87 3.02 1.70
C GLY A 14 -4.59 3.40 2.43
N ALA A 15 -3.64 2.48 2.64
CA ALA A 15 -2.34 2.86 3.18
C ALA A 15 -1.62 3.83 2.23
N ARG A 16 -0.99 4.85 2.80
CA ARG A 16 -0.28 5.94 2.11
C ARG A 16 1.16 6.11 2.59
N SER A 17 1.62 5.24 3.46
CA SER A 17 2.95 5.35 4.06
C SER A 17 3.53 4.00 4.42
N THR A 18 4.85 3.91 4.42
CA THR A 18 5.57 2.70 4.84
C THR A 18 5.22 2.30 6.26
N ALA A 19 5.05 3.24 7.18
CA ALA A 19 4.62 2.97 8.54
C ALA A 19 3.28 2.22 8.60
N GLU A 20 2.29 2.61 7.79
CA GLU A 20 1.00 1.91 7.70
C GLU A 20 1.15 0.51 7.11
N ILE A 21 2.02 0.35 6.10
CA ILE A 21 2.34 -0.98 5.55
C ILE A 21 3.02 -1.87 6.60
N GLN A 22 3.94 -1.32 7.38
CA GLN A 22 4.58 -2.06 8.47
C GLN A 22 3.57 -2.46 9.55
N GLN A 23 2.63 -1.59 9.90
CA GLN A 23 1.57 -1.94 10.86
C GLN A 23 0.64 -3.03 10.33
N ALA A 24 0.27 -2.96 9.05
CA ALA A 24 -0.66 -3.91 8.43
C ALA A 24 -0.01 -5.28 8.12
N THR A 25 1.24 -5.30 7.67
CA THR A 25 1.91 -6.51 7.14
C THR A 25 3.05 -7.02 8.02
N LYS A 26 3.49 -6.23 9.01
CA LYS A 26 4.70 -6.45 9.82
C LYS A 26 6.00 -6.47 9.02
N ALA A 27 5.99 -6.04 7.75
CA ALA A 27 7.19 -5.94 6.93
C ALA A 27 8.26 -5.02 7.56
N GLY A 28 9.54 -5.32 7.35
CA GLY A 28 10.64 -4.46 7.79
C GLY A 28 10.87 -4.37 9.30
N THR A 29 10.08 -5.04 10.14
CA THR A 29 10.17 -4.98 11.62
C THR A 29 11.32 -5.82 12.22
N SER A 30 11.93 -6.71 11.45
CA SER A 30 13.00 -7.61 11.93
C SER A 30 14.41 -7.10 11.58
N CYS A 31 14.73 -6.93 10.30
CA CYS A 31 16.08 -6.53 9.85
C CYS A 31 16.11 -5.21 9.06
N GLY A 32 14.95 -4.61 8.77
CA GLY A 32 14.84 -3.34 8.05
C GLY A 32 15.26 -3.34 6.57
N LYS A 33 15.88 -4.39 6.05
CA LYS A 33 16.43 -4.42 4.66
C LYS A 33 15.40 -4.12 3.56
N CYS A 34 14.13 -4.49 3.79
CA CYS A 34 13.06 -4.24 2.82
C CYS A 34 12.42 -2.86 2.95
N LEU A 35 12.77 -2.04 3.94
CA LEU A 35 12.14 -0.72 4.14
C LEU A 35 12.36 0.20 2.95
N MET A 36 13.59 0.27 2.43
CA MET A 36 13.88 1.08 1.24
C MET A 36 13.10 0.62 0.00
N THR A 37 12.86 -0.69 -0.13
CA THR A 37 12.04 -1.23 -1.22
C THR A 37 10.57 -0.87 -1.04
N ILE A 38 10.06 -0.96 0.20
CA ILE A 38 8.67 -0.59 0.51
C ILE A 38 8.45 0.90 0.26
N ASP A 39 9.37 1.77 0.71
CA ASP A 39 9.30 3.22 0.47
C ASP A 39 9.15 3.54 -1.02
N ARG A 40 10.00 2.93 -1.88
CA ARG A 40 9.91 3.12 -3.33
C ARG A 40 8.58 2.66 -3.92
N ILE A 41 8.06 1.51 -3.49
CA ILE A 41 6.76 1.00 -3.96
C ILE A 41 5.63 1.97 -3.55
N VAL A 42 5.69 2.51 -2.33
CA VAL A 42 4.72 3.50 -1.83
C VAL A 42 4.78 4.76 -2.67
N GLU A 43 5.97 5.34 -2.86
CA GLU A 43 6.16 6.55 -3.66
C GLU A 43 5.64 6.36 -5.09
N GLU A 44 6.06 5.30 -5.78
CA GLU A 44 5.58 5.00 -7.13
C GLU A 44 4.06 4.81 -7.18
N PHE A 45 3.47 4.16 -6.17
CA PHE A 45 2.02 3.96 -6.12
C PHE A 45 1.29 5.29 -5.93
N LEU A 46 1.80 6.17 -5.06
CA LEU A 46 1.25 7.50 -4.82
C LEU A 46 1.37 8.41 -6.05
N GLU A 47 2.49 8.35 -6.79
CA GLU A 47 2.66 9.07 -8.05
C GLU A 47 1.68 8.59 -9.13
N LYS A 48 1.40 7.28 -9.16
CA LYS A 48 0.47 6.65 -10.12
C LYS A 48 -0.99 6.80 -9.73
N LEU A 49 -1.30 7.18 -8.49
CA LEU A 49 -2.67 7.39 -8.05
C LEU A 49 -3.20 8.68 -8.67
N PRO A 50 -4.25 8.61 -9.52
CA PRO A 50 -4.91 9.83 -9.97
C PRO A 50 -5.48 10.54 -8.73
N ALA A 51 -5.34 11.87 -8.70
CA ALA A 51 -5.83 12.74 -7.62
C ALA A 51 -7.38 12.80 -7.50
N ASP A 52 -8.08 11.77 -7.98
CA ASP A 52 -9.54 11.70 -8.06
C ASP A 52 -10.10 10.62 -7.10
N PRO A 53 -10.35 10.97 -5.82
CA PRO A 53 -10.87 10.07 -4.81
C PRO A 53 -12.38 9.77 -4.96
N GLN A 54 -13.04 10.14 -6.06
CA GLN A 54 -14.47 9.93 -6.24
C GLN A 54 -14.80 8.95 -7.37
N ARG A 55 -14.74 7.65 -7.07
CA ARG A 55 -15.73 6.71 -7.62
C ARG A 55 -16.53 6.12 -6.47
N ARG A 56 -17.50 6.94 -6.05
CA ARG A 56 -18.57 6.62 -5.12
C ARG A 56 -19.34 5.41 -5.67
N ILE A 57 -19.15 4.27 -5.02
CA ILE A 57 -20.11 3.19 -4.77
C ILE A 57 -20.99 2.77 -5.96
N GLU A 58 -20.60 1.70 -6.65
CA GLU A 58 -21.59 0.78 -7.22
C GLU A 58 -21.81 -0.30 -6.17
N PHE A 59 -22.83 -0.10 -5.33
CA PHE A 59 -23.42 -1.20 -4.58
C PHE A 59 -23.91 -2.20 -5.61
N ASP A 60 -23.33 -3.40 -5.59
CA ASP A 60 -23.82 -4.55 -6.31
C ASP A 60 -25.23 -4.86 -5.78
N ASN A 61 -26.23 -4.33 -6.47
CA ASN A 61 -27.62 -4.72 -6.34
C ASN A 61 -28.15 -5.00 -7.74
N GLN A 62 -27.85 -6.21 -8.24
CA GLN A 62 -28.71 -6.88 -9.20
C GLN A 62 -28.73 -8.39 -8.93
#